data_AF-A0A845LBQ4-F1
#
_entry.id   AF-A0A845LBQ4-F1
#
_cell.length_a   1.000
_cell.length_b   1.000
_cell.length_c   1.000
_cell.angle_alpha   90.00
_cell.angle_beta   90.00
_cell.angle_gamma   90.00
#
_symmetry.space_group_name_H-M   'P 1'
#
loop_
_entity.id
_entity.type
_entity.pdbx_description
1 polymer ?
#
loop_
_entity_poly.entity_id
_entity_poly.type
_entity_poly.pdbx_seq_one_letter_code
_entity_poly.pdbx_strand_id
1 'polypeptide(L)'
;MFGFGFLSLPTWVVHIASLVEWAVAIVFVYRLGQRLHQVWIQRLPWVMIPYMLSGFCAIWYHLTYDTQTWLSDAQSYLTFIGSTSFGVWAFFFLRSLQTFRISSLSTRSASSPLSSLSTRSGGAGNAGNQEGEVSEHV
;
A
#
# COMPACT_ATOMS: atom_id res chain seq x y z
N MET A 1 0.92 -49.01 5.71
CA MET A 1 0.44 -48.30 6.93
C MET A 1 0.65 -46.82 6.66
N PHE A 2 -0.43 -46.07 6.41
CA PHE A 2 -0.35 -44.64 6.12
C PHE A 2 0.07 -43.92 7.40
N GLY A 3 1.32 -43.49 7.49
CA GLY A 3 1.82 -42.71 8.60
C GLY A 3 1.30 -41.29 8.55
N PHE A 4 0.15 -41.09 9.15
CA PHE A 4 -0.26 -39.78 9.64
C PHE A 4 0.49 -39.54 10.96
N GLY A 5 1.74 -39.09 10.86
CA GLY A 5 2.50 -38.64 12.02
C GLY A 5 1.76 -37.50 12.73
N PHE A 6 1.54 -37.69 14.04
CA PHE A 6 1.28 -36.67 15.07
C PHE A 6 0.03 -35.76 15.00
N LEU A 7 -0.70 -35.67 13.90
CA LEU A 7 -1.85 -34.76 13.74
C LEU A 7 -3.10 -35.56 13.37
N SER A 8 -4.19 -35.39 14.13
CA SER A 8 -5.44 -36.11 13.91
C SER A 8 -5.99 -35.85 12.49
N LEU A 9 -6.64 -36.84 11.86
CA LEU A 9 -7.23 -36.68 10.50
C LEU A 9 -7.96 -35.34 10.26
N PRO A 10 -8.74 -34.80 11.22
CA PRO A 10 -9.38 -33.49 11.07
C PRO A 10 -8.37 -32.34 10.84
N THR A 11 -7.24 -32.33 11.53
CA THR A 11 -6.24 -31.26 11.40
C THR A 11 -5.57 -31.25 10.03
N TRP A 12 -5.35 -32.42 9.43
CA TRP A 12 -4.84 -32.54 8.06
C TRP A 12 -5.81 -31.96 7.03
N VAL A 13 -7.11 -32.23 7.18
CA VAL A 13 -8.15 -31.67 6.32
C VAL A 13 -8.15 -30.14 6.40
N VAL A 14 -8.02 -29.57 7.60
CA VAL A 14 -7.96 -28.11 7.77
C VAL A 14 -6.71 -27.54 7.12
N HIS A 15 -5.53 -28.17 7.24
CA HIS A 15 -4.30 -27.67 6.61
C HIS A 15 -4.40 -27.63 5.08
N ILE A 16 -4.92 -28.70 4.47
CA ILE A 16 -5.15 -28.73 3.02
C ILE A 16 -6.19 -27.67 2.63
N ALA A 17 -7.29 -27.57 3.38
CA ALA A 17 -8.34 -26.59 3.12
C ALA A 17 -7.81 -25.15 3.18
N SER A 18 -6.98 -24.82 4.19
CA SER A 18 -6.34 -23.51 4.32
C SER A 18 -5.36 -23.23 3.17
N LEU A 19 -4.61 -24.21 2.67
CA LEU A 19 -3.76 -24.02 1.49
C LEU A 19 -4.58 -23.71 0.24
N VAL A 20 -5.70 -24.41 0.04
CA VAL A 20 -6.61 -24.16 -1.07
C VAL A 20 -7.26 -22.78 -0.93
N GLU A 21 -7.72 -22.43 0.27
CA GLU A 21 -8.28 -21.11 0.57
C GLU A 21 -7.26 -20.00 0.27
N TRP A 22 -5.99 -20.21 0.62
CA TRP A 22 -4.92 -19.29 0.27
C TRP A 22 -4.72 -19.20 -1.26
N ALA A 23 -4.66 -20.33 -1.97
CA ALA A 23 -4.55 -20.29 -3.44
C ALA A 23 -5.70 -19.48 -4.08
N VAL A 24 -6.94 -19.66 -3.59
CA VAL A 24 -8.10 -18.88 -4.03
C VAL A 24 -7.93 -17.39 -3.68
N ALA A 25 -7.50 -17.07 -2.47
CA ALA A 25 -7.29 -15.69 -2.05
C ALA A 25 -6.22 -14.96 -2.90
N ILE A 26 -5.13 -15.62 -3.28
CA ILE A 26 -4.13 -15.06 -4.21
C ILE A 26 -4.77 -14.67 -5.55
N VAL A 27 -5.61 -15.56 -6.11
CA VAL A 27 -6.34 -15.31 -7.36
C VAL A 27 -7.32 -14.14 -7.20
N PHE A 28 -8.07 -14.11 -6.09
CA PHE A 28 -9.02 -13.04 -5.80
C PHE A 28 -8.31 -11.68 -5.66
N VAL A 29 -7.19 -11.61 -4.95
CA VAL A 29 -6.40 -10.39 -4.79
C VAL A 29 -5.85 -9.92 -6.14
N TYR A 30 -5.39 -10.83 -6.99
CA TYR A 30 -4.93 -10.48 -8.34
C TYR A 30 -6.06 -9.87 -9.18
N ARG A 31 -7.23 -10.52 -9.21
CA ARG A 31 -8.39 -10.00 -9.95
C ARG A 31 -8.91 -8.69 -9.37
N LEU A 32 -8.88 -8.53 -8.05
CA LEU A 32 -9.22 -7.29 -7.38
C LEU A 32 -8.29 -6.14 -7.79
N GLY A 33 -6.98 -6.41 -7.86
CA GLY A 33 -6.01 -5.43 -8.35
C GLY A 33 -6.25 -5.04 -9.81
N GLN A 34 -6.65 -5.99 -10.67
CA GLN A 34 -7.03 -5.69 -12.06
C GLN A 34 -8.26 -4.79 -12.12
N ARG A 35 -9.31 -5.09 -11.34
CA ARG A 35 -10.55 -4.32 -11.30
C ARG A 35 -10.35 -2.90 -10.77
N LEU A 36 -9.49 -2.73 -9.78
CA LEU A 36 -9.20 -1.43 -9.18
C LEU A 36 -8.18 -0.60 -9.96
N HIS A 37 -7.57 -1.16 -11.02
CA HIS A 37 -6.44 -0.55 -11.74
C HIS A 37 -5.26 -0.15 -10.83
N GLN A 38 -5.13 -0.80 -9.67
CA GLN A 38 -4.10 -0.51 -8.68
C GLN A 38 -2.93 -1.48 -8.83
N VAL A 39 -1.83 -1.01 -9.41
CA VAL A 39 -0.61 -1.80 -9.65
C VAL A 39 -0.02 -2.40 -8.37
N TRP A 40 -0.18 -1.74 -7.22
CA TRP A 40 0.30 -2.24 -5.93
C TRP A 40 -0.46 -3.48 -5.46
N ILE A 41 -1.78 -3.50 -5.64
CA ILE A 41 -2.64 -4.64 -5.27
C ILE A 41 -2.42 -5.80 -6.26
N GLN A 42 -2.18 -5.51 -7.55
CA GLN A 42 -1.83 -6.53 -8.53
C GLN A 42 -0.49 -7.22 -8.26
N ARG A 43 0.45 -6.54 -7.59
CA ARG A 43 1.76 -7.09 -7.23
C ARG A 43 1.75 -7.89 -5.92
N LEU A 44 0.76 -7.66 -5.05
CA LEU A 44 0.62 -8.37 -3.78
C LEU A 44 0.59 -9.92 -3.90
N PRO A 45 -0.10 -10.51 -4.90
CA PRO A 45 -0.09 -11.96 -5.15
C PRO A 45 1.31 -12.56 -5.32
N TRP A 46 2.25 -11.85 -5.95
CA TRP A 46 3.62 -12.32 -6.13
C TRP A 46 4.35 -12.52 -4.80
N VAL A 47 4.01 -11.70 -3.82
CA VAL A 47 4.57 -11.72 -2.47
C VAL A 47 3.97 -12.86 -1.63
N MET A 48 2.73 -13.25 -1.93
CA MET A 48 1.99 -14.31 -1.26
C MET A 48 2.46 -15.72 -1.66
N ILE A 49 2.89 -15.91 -2.91
CA ILE A 49 3.35 -17.20 -3.45
C ILE A 49 4.46 -17.87 -2.62
N PRO A 50 5.57 -17.21 -2.24
CA PRO A 50 6.61 -17.85 -1.44
C PRO A 50 6.10 -18.32 -0.07
N TYR A 51 5.16 -17.59 0.53
CA TYR A 51 4.53 -18.00 1.79
C TYR A 51 3.66 -19.25 1.61
N MET A 52 2.91 -19.34 0.50
CA MET A 52 2.15 -20.55 0.16
C MET A 52 3.07 -21.76 -0.09
N LEU A 53 4.19 -21.56 -0.79
CA LEU A 53 5.16 -22.62 -1.09
C LEU A 53 5.82 -23.17 0.18
N SER A 54 5.99 -22.33 1.21
CA SER A 54 6.43 -22.78 2.54
C SER A 54 5.46 -23.80 3.14
N GLY A 55 4.15 -23.51 3.13
CA GLY A 55 3.13 -24.45 3.61
C GLY A 55 3.12 -25.78 2.87
N PHE A 56 3.36 -25.77 1.55
CA PHE A 56 3.55 -26.99 0.77
C PHE A 56 4.79 -27.78 1.19
N CYS A 57 5.92 -27.11 1.45
CA CYS A 57 7.12 -27.78 1.96
C CYS A 57 6.89 -28.40 3.35
N ALA A 58 6.13 -27.75 4.23
CA ALA A 58 5.78 -28.30 5.54
C ALA A 58 4.96 -29.60 5.43
N ILE A 59 3.93 -29.60 4.58
CA ILE A 59 3.09 -30.79 4.37
C ILE A 59 3.91 -31.92 3.74
N TRP A 60 4.76 -31.59 2.76
CA TRP A 60 5.61 -32.57 2.12
C TRP A 60 6.63 -33.15 3.09
N TYR A 61 7.21 -32.34 3.98
CA TYR A 61 8.14 -32.78 5.01
C TYR A 61 7.50 -33.87 5.88
N HIS A 62 6.30 -33.60 6.38
CA HIS A 62 5.54 -34.55 7.18
C HIS A 62 5.09 -35.79 6.39
N LEU A 63 4.80 -35.66 5.08
CA LEU A 63 4.51 -36.80 4.21
C LEU A 63 5.71 -37.76 4.08
N THR A 64 6.93 -37.22 4.19
CA THR A 64 8.19 -37.99 4.19
C THR A 64 8.62 -38.53 5.55
N TYR A 65 7.73 -38.54 6.56
CA TYR A 65 8.03 -39.02 7.92
C TYR A 65 9.21 -38.31 8.57
N ASP A 66 9.33 -37.00 8.34
CA ASP A 66 10.37 -36.13 8.92
C ASP A 66 11.82 -36.53 8.54
N THR A 67 12.00 -37.41 7.56
CA THR A 67 13.31 -37.92 7.14
C THR A 67 14.12 -36.92 6.31
N GLN A 68 13.47 -35.94 5.68
CA GLN A 68 14.11 -34.99 4.77
C GLN A 68 14.24 -33.61 5.37
N THR A 69 15.28 -33.40 6.17
CA THR A 69 15.55 -32.13 6.86
C THR A 69 15.68 -30.94 5.92
N TRP A 70 16.17 -31.13 4.70
CA TRP A 70 16.29 -30.07 3.69
C TRP A 70 14.94 -29.42 3.33
N LEU A 71 13.83 -30.14 3.48
CA LEU A 71 12.49 -29.62 3.26
C LEU A 71 12.04 -28.68 4.38
N SER A 72 12.39 -29.00 5.62
CA SER A 72 12.13 -28.16 6.79
C SER A 72 12.95 -26.88 6.72
N ASP A 73 14.20 -26.98 6.26
CA ASP A 73 15.03 -25.81 6.01
C ASP A 73 14.43 -24.94 4.89
N ALA A 74 14.06 -25.55 3.76
CA ALA A 74 13.40 -24.85 2.65
C ALA A 74 12.10 -24.15 3.08
N GLN A 75 11.28 -24.80 3.91
CA GLN A 75 10.08 -24.24 4.52
C GLN A 75 10.39 -22.98 5.32
N SER A 76 11.42 -23.02 6.16
CA SER A 76 11.86 -21.89 6.98
C SER A 76 12.38 -20.74 6.13
N TYR A 77 13.21 -21.01 5.12
CA TYR A 77 13.72 -20.00 4.18
C TYR A 77 12.58 -19.33 3.40
N LEU A 78 11.63 -20.12 2.88
CA LEU A 78 10.47 -19.60 2.15
C LEU A 78 9.56 -18.73 3.05
N THR A 79 9.38 -19.10 4.31
CA THR A 79 8.64 -18.28 5.29
C THR A 79 9.33 -16.96 5.54
N PHE A 80 10.65 -16.98 5.73
CA PHE A 80 11.44 -15.79 5.96
C PHE A 80 11.42 -14.85 4.75
N ILE A 81 11.59 -15.40 3.54
CA ILE A 81 11.50 -14.65 2.28
C ILE A 81 10.10 -14.09 2.10
N GLY A 82 9.05 -14.87 2.34
CA GLY A 82 7.66 -14.42 2.25
C GLY A 82 7.38 -13.26 3.21
N SER A 83 7.75 -13.41 4.48
CA SER A 83 7.56 -12.38 5.52
C SER A 83 8.32 -11.09 5.20
N THR A 84 9.58 -11.21 4.78
CA THR A 84 10.40 -10.06 4.37
C THR A 84 9.80 -9.38 3.15
N SER A 85 9.34 -10.15 2.17
CA SER A 85 8.73 -9.61 0.95
C SER A 85 7.42 -8.87 1.26
N PHE A 86 6.62 -9.37 2.21
CA PHE A 86 5.44 -8.67 2.73
C PHE A 86 5.80 -7.34 3.40
N GLY A 87 6.85 -7.34 4.24
CA GLY A 87 7.36 -6.11 4.87
C GLY A 87 7.83 -5.07 3.86
N VAL A 88 8.60 -5.51 2.86
CA VAL A 88 9.06 -4.65 1.76
C VAL A 88 7.88 -4.10 0.96
N TRP A 89 6.92 -4.95 0.59
CA TRP A 89 5.71 -4.52 -0.13
C TRP A 89 4.91 -3.50 0.68
N ALA A 90 4.68 -3.76 1.97
CA ALA A 90 3.94 -2.86 2.85
C ALA A 90 4.62 -1.49 3.00
N PHE A 91 5.95 -1.47 3.12
CA PHE A 91 6.74 -0.24 3.18
C PHE A 91 6.57 0.60 1.90
N PHE A 92 6.72 -0.02 0.73
CA PHE A 92 6.54 0.68 -0.54
C PHE A 92 5.09 1.13 -0.78
N PHE A 93 4.12 0.31 -0.38
CA PHE A 93 2.70 0.64 -0.47
C PHE A 93 2.36 1.87 0.39
N LEU A 94 2.78 1.89 1.67
CA LEU A 94 2.59 3.04 2.56
C LEU A 94 3.21 4.32 2.01
N ARG A 95 4.44 4.22 1.48
CA ARG A 95 5.13 5.36 0.86
C ARG A 95 4.36 5.90 -0.34
N SER A 96 3.76 5.02 -1.15
CA SER A 96 2.90 5.44 -2.27
C SER A 96 1.67 6.22 -1.81
N LEU A 97 1.03 5.81 -0.69
CA LEU A 97 -0.13 6.49 -0.12
C LEU A 97 0.22 7.87 0.45
N GLN A 98 1.40 8.02 1.06
CA GLN A 98 1.87 9.30 1.60
C GLN A 98 2.05 10.35 0.50
N THR A 99 2.57 9.96 -0.67
CA THR A 99 2.71 10.85 -1.83
C THR A 99 1.33 11.39 -2.28
N PHE A 100 0.32 10.53 -2.40
CA PHE A 100 -1.04 10.97 -2.75
C PHE A 100 -1.64 11.94 -1.72
N ARG A 101 -1.41 11.67 -0.43
CA ARG A 101 -1.92 12.53 0.66
C ARG A 101 -1.35 13.95 0.59
N ILE A 102 -0.04 14.09 0.38
CA ILE A 102 0.64 15.40 0.35
C ILE A 102 0.15 16.25 -0.83
N SER A 103 0.01 15.65 -2.01
CA SER A 103 -0.52 16.34 -3.20
C SER A 103 -1.93 16.87 -2.96
N SER A 104 -2.81 16.06 -2.35
CA SER A 104 -4.19 16.47 -2.07
C SER A 104 -4.30 17.67 -1.12
N LEU A 105 -3.40 17.76 -0.13
CA LEU A 105 -3.36 18.86 0.84
C LEU A 105 -2.82 20.16 0.20
N SER A 106 -1.80 20.04 -0.66
CA SER A 106 -1.24 21.18 -1.40
C SER A 106 -2.27 21.80 -2.34
N THR A 107 -3.02 20.98 -3.10
CA THR A 107 -4.10 21.46 -3.99
C THR A 107 -5.23 22.12 -3.20
N ARG A 108 -5.63 21.57 -2.05
CA ARG A 108 -6.68 22.13 -1.19
C ARG A 108 -6.28 23.47 -0.56
N SER A 109 -4.98 23.67 -0.29
CA SER A 109 -4.46 24.95 0.21
C SER A 109 -4.41 26.02 -0.88
N ALA A 110 -4.13 25.65 -2.13
CA ALA A 110 -4.06 26.58 -3.26
C ALA A 110 -5.44 27.04 -3.77
N SER A 111 -6.49 26.24 -3.56
CA SER A 111 -7.86 26.54 -3.98
C SER A 111 -8.70 27.26 -2.92
N SER A 112 -8.09 27.90 -1.92
CA SER A 112 -8.80 28.79 -1.00
C SER A 112 -8.81 30.20 -1.61
N PRO A 113 -9.88 30.66 -2.29
CA PRO A 113 -9.99 32.06 -2.67
C PRO A 113 -10.22 32.86 -1.39
N LEU A 114 -9.13 33.37 -0.80
CA LEU A 114 -9.20 34.48 0.15
C LEU A 114 -9.53 35.74 -0.65
N SER A 115 -10.78 35.79 -1.09
CA SER A 115 -11.46 37.02 -1.49
C SER A 115 -12.01 37.68 -0.22
N SER A 116 -11.80 39.00 -0.14
CA SER A 116 -12.32 39.96 0.83
C SER A 116 -11.65 40.05 2.20
N LEU A 117 -10.53 40.79 2.25
CA LEU A 117 -10.47 41.96 3.14
C LEU A 117 -9.65 43.08 2.48
N SER A 118 -10.18 43.60 1.38
CA SER A 118 -9.84 44.95 0.92
C SER A 118 -10.75 45.91 1.67
N THR A 119 -10.33 46.35 2.86
CA THR A 119 -10.88 47.55 3.48
C THR A 119 -9.88 48.67 3.24
N ARG A 120 -10.20 49.41 2.18
CA ARG A 120 -9.62 50.68 1.75
C ARG A 120 -9.53 51.70 2.89
N SER A 121 -8.30 52.16 3.13
CA SER A 121 -7.83 53.56 3.18
C SER A 121 -8.51 54.58 4.11
N GLY A 122 -7.67 55.22 4.94
CA GLY A 122 -7.97 56.48 5.61
C GLY A 122 -6.81 56.98 6.48
N GLY A 123 -5.59 57.03 5.95
CA GLY A 123 -4.39 57.48 6.67
C GLY A 123 -3.69 58.66 5.99
N ALA A 124 -3.88 59.83 6.58
CA ALA A 124 -3.01 61.01 6.69
C ALA A 124 -2.10 61.40 5.50
N GLY A 125 -2.28 62.65 5.07
CA GLY A 125 -1.65 63.24 3.89
C GLY A 125 -0.14 63.48 3.96
N ASN A 126 0.41 63.73 2.78
CA ASN A 126 1.58 64.60 2.63
C ASN A 126 1.56 65.26 1.25
N ALA A 127 2.08 66.48 1.25
CA ALA A 127 2.00 67.53 0.26
C ALA A 127 2.60 67.18 -1.12
N GLY A 128 1.89 67.58 -2.18
CA GLY A 128 2.42 67.73 -3.53
C GLY A 128 2.35 69.21 -3.93
N ASN A 129 3.51 69.79 -4.19
CA ASN A 129 3.74 71.16 -4.65
C ASN A 129 3.90 71.18 -6.19
N GLN A 130 3.63 72.34 -6.79
CA GLN A 130 3.88 72.80 -8.18
C GLN A 130 2.79 72.51 -9.21
N GLU A 131 2.08 73.58 -9.66
CA GLU A 131 2.28 74.36 -10.91
C GLU A 131 1.38 73.77 -12.00
N GLY A 132 0.56 74.45 -12.78
CA GLY A 132 0.29 75.84 -13.05
C GLY A 132 -0.32 75.83 -14.44
N GLU A 133 -1.57 76.25 -14.63
CA GLU A 133 -2.07 76.57 -15.97
C GLU A 133 -3.23 77.56 -15.89
N VAL A 134 -3.21 78.44 -16.88
CA VAL A 134 -3.82 79.76 -16.97
C VAL A 134 -4.90 79.71 -18.05
N SER A 135 -6.00 80.44 -17.82
CA SER A 135 -6.96 80.97 -18.81
C SER A 135 -7.81 80.00 -19.64
N GLU A 136 -9.13 80.15 -19.60
CA GLU A 136 -9.84 81.11 -20.47
C GLU A 136 -11.28 81.31 -19.99
N HIS A 137 -11.69 82.59 -19.97
CA HIS A 137 -13.02 83.08 -19.64
C HIS A 137 -13.37 84.10 -20.73
N VAL A 138 -14.17 83.71 -21.72
CA VAL A 138 -15.13 84.55 -22.47
C VAL A 138 -16.25 83.64 -22.99
#